data_AF-A0A2T7KH04-F1
#
_entry.id   AF-A0A2T7KH04-F1
#
_cell.length_a   1.000
_cell.length_b   1.000
_cell.length_c   1.000
_cell.angle_alpha   90.00
_cell.angle_beta   90.00
_cell.angle_gamma   90.00
#
_symmetry.space_group_name_H-M   'P 1'
#
loop_
_entity.id
_entity.type
_entity.pdbx_description
1 polymer ?
#
loop_
_entity_poly.entity_id
_entity_poly.type
_entity_poly.pdbx_seq_one_letter_code
_entity_poly.pdbx_strand_id
1 'polypeptide(L)'
;MAAAAVPVALAAAAAVLKAGRWQLYAGRHRVHLTPYLRRSCPDCRGEGGWWADGPFSEMEACGCWSERRELRIRLLPVPAWPDEPPF
;
A
#
# COMPACT_ATOMS: atom_id res chain seq x y z
N MET A 1 -17.64 -22.56 7.41
CA MET A 1 -18.02 -21.17 7.09
C MET A 1 -16.84 -20.23 6.80
N ALA A 2 -15.60 -20.71 6.66
CA ALA A 2 -14.46 -19.84 6.32
C ALA A 2 -14.31 -19.58 4.81
N ALA A 3 -14.74 -20.53 3.96
CA ALA A 3 -14.50 -20.48 2.50
C ALA A 3 -15.13 -19.26 1.79
N ALA A 4 -16.27 -18.76 2.27
CA ALA A 4 -16.93 -17.57 1.71
C ALA A 4 -16.44 -16.25 2.33
N ALA A 5 -15.83 -16.28 3.52
CA ALA A 5 -15.33 -15.08 4.18
C ALA A 5 -14.04 -14.54 3.51
N VAL A 6 -13.19 -15.45 3.02
CA VAL A 6 -11.94 -15.13 2.32
C VAL A 6 -12.17 -14.28 1.05
N PRO A 7 -13.06 -14.67 0.10
CA PRO A 7 -13.30 -13.86 -1.11
C PRO A 7 -13.92 -12.50 -0.80
N VAL A 8 -14.78 -12.39 0.22
CA VAL A 8 -15.36 -11.10 0.64
C VAL A 8 -14.27 -10.19 1.22
N ALA A 9 -13.39 -10.71 2.07
CA ALA A 9 -12.27 -9.97 2.62
C ALA A 9 -11.28 -9.51 1.53
N LEU A 10 -10.99 -10.37 0.54
CA LEU A 10 -10.17 -10.03 -0.63
C LEU A 10 -10.79 -8.92 -1.47
N ALA A 11 -12.10 -9.00 -1.75
CA ALA A 11 -12.81 -7.98 -2.51
C ALA A 11 -12.83 -6.63 -1.79
N ALA A 12 -13.10 -6.63 -0.48
CA ALA A 12 -13.05 -5.44 0.36
C ALA A 12 -11.64 -4.83 0.40
N ALA A 13 -10.61 -5.65 0.58
CA ALA A 13 -9.23 -5.20 0.54
C ALA A 13 -8.88 -4.58 -0.82
N ALA A 14 -9.24 -5.23 -1.94
CA ALA A 14 -9.02 -4.68 -3.27
C ALA A 14 -9.76 -3.36 -3.50
N ALA A 15 -10.99 -3.23 -3.01
CA ALA A 15 -11.76 -1.99 -3.09
C ALA A 15 -11.10 -0.87 -2.28
N VAL A 16 -10.63 -1.15 -1.06
CA VAL A 16 -9.91 -0.18 -0.21
C VAL A 16 -8.59 0.23 -0.85
N LEU A 17 -7.81 -0.72 -1.40
CA LEU A 17 -6.55 -0.42 -2.09
C LEU A 17 -6.80 0.45 -3.33
N LYS A 18 -7.83 0.13 -4.11
CA LYS A 18 -8.17 0.88 -5.33
C LYS A 18 -8.74 2.27 -5.02
N ALA A 19 -9.60 2.39 -4.02
CA ALA A 19 -10.16 3.66 -3.57
C ALA A 19 -9.08 4.55 -2.91
N GLY A 20 -8.25 3.96 -2.05
CA GLY A 20 -7.13 4.64 -1.38
C GLY A 20 -5.92 4.89 -2.28
N ARG A 21 -5.91 4.34 -3.50
CA ARG A 21 -4.82 4.46 -4.50
C ARG A 21 -3.48 3.96 -3.97
N TRP A 22 -3.51 2.75 -3.41
CA TRP A 22 -2.33 2.05 -2.93
C TRP A 22 -1.92 0.96 -3.92
N GLN A 23 -0.61 0.80 -4.06
CA GLN A 23 -0.02 -0.33 -4.75
C GLN A 23 0.46 -1.35 -3.70
N LEU A 24 -0.06 -2.57 -3.82
CA LEU A 24 0.27 -3.70 -2.97
C LEU A 24 1.43 -4.49 -3.59
N TYR A 25 2.49 -4.67 -2.82
CA TYR A 25 3.56 -5.62 -3.11
C TYR A 25 3.62 -6.66 -1.99
N ALA A 26 3.35 -7.92 -2.34
CA ALA A 26 3.44 -9.04 -1.41
C ALA A 26 4.65 -9.91 -1.76
N GLY A 27 5.52 -10.14 -0.79
CA GLY A 27 6.64 -11.07 -0.89
C GLY A 27 6.66 -12.04 0.29
N ARG A 28 7.55 -13.03 0.23
CA ARG A 28 7.62 -14.14 1.20
C ARG A 28 7.68 -13.73 2.68
N HIS A 29 8.26 -12.57 2.98
CA HIS A 29 8.50 -12.10 4.35
C HIS A 29 7.93 -10.71 4.63
N ARG A 30 7.26 -10.09 3.66
CA ARG A 30 6.82 -8.71 3.77
C ARG A 30 5.67 -8.38 2.84
N VAL A 31 4.74 -7.58 3.34
CA VAL A 31 3.73 -6.88 2.55
C VAL A 31 4.05 -5.39 2.62
N HIS A 32 4.09 -4.76 1.45
CA HIS A 32 4.32 -3.32 1.29
C HIS A 32 3.10 -2.70 0.62
N LEU A 33 2.65 -1.59 1.15
CA LEU A 33 1.61 -0.74 0.60
C LEU A 33 2.22 0.63 0.36
N THR A 34 2.40 0.97 -0.91
CA THR A 34 2.94 2.27 -1.33
C THR A 34 1.82 3.13 -1.90
N PRO A 35 1.73 4.42 -1.51
CA PRO A 35 0.78 5.32 -2.14
C PRO A 35 1.25 5.59 -3.58
N TYR A 36 0.32 5.64 -4.53
CA TYR A 36 0.62 5.97 -5.92
C TYR A 36 -0.14 7.22 -6.38
N LEU A 37 0.47 7.93 -7.34
CA LEU A 37 -0.06 9.15 -7.94
C LEU A 37 -1.50 8.98 -8.44
N ARG A 38 -2.37 9.88 -8.01
CA ARG A 38 -3.74 9.93 -8.53
C ARG A 38 -3.74 10.72 -9.84
N ARG A 39 -3.80 10.00 -10.96
CA ARG A 39 -3.94 10.61 -12.31
C ARG A 39 -5.12 11.57 -12.46
N SER A 40 -6.18 11.38 -11.65
CA SER A 40 -7.37 12.22 -11.65
C SER A 40 -7.39 13.25 -10.51
N CYS A 41 -6.25 13.58 -9.90
CA CYS A 41 -6.19 14.58 -8.83
C CYS A 41 -6.55 15.95 -9.43
N PRO A 42 -7.50 16.71 -8.85
CA PRO A 42 -7.85 18.03 -9.36
C PRO A 42 -6.71 19.04 -9.23
N ASP A 43 -5.86 18.87 -8.20
CA ASP A 43 -4.75 19.77 -7.89
C ASP A 43 -3.56 19.53 -8.83
N CYS A 44 -2.92 18.36 -8.72
CA CYS A 44 -1.73 18.06 -9.53
C CYS A 44 -2.00 17.41 -10.89
N ARG A 45 -3.26 17.07 -11.22
CA ARG A 45 -3.66 16.46 -12.51
C ARG A 45 -2.85 15.23 -12.94
N GLY A 46 -2.26 14.53 -11.97
CA GLY A 46 -1.43 13.35 -12.20
C GLY A 46 0.08 13.60 -12.23
N GLU A 47 0.53 14.84 -12.22
CA GLU A 47 1.95 15.21 -12.17
C GLU A 47 2.59 14.95 -10.81
N GLY A 48 1.77 14.78 -9.77
CA GLY A 48 2.24 14.47 -8.42
C GLY A 48 2.78 15.66 -7.64
N GLY A 49 2.83 16.84 -8.23
CA GLY A 49 3.31 18.03 -7.57
C GLY A 49 3.28 19.23 -8.50
N TRP A 50 3.89 20.31 -8.05
CA TRP A 50 4.18 21.49 -8.86
C TRP A 50 5.61 21.94 -8.57
N TRP A 51 6.24 22.55 -9.57
CA TRP A 51 7.55 23.14 -9.41
C TRP A 51 7.41 24.48 -8.70
N ALA A 52 8.19 24.69 -7.64
CA ALA A 52 8.28 26.00 -7.02
C ALA A 52 9.09 26.94 -7.94
N ASP A 53 8.56 28.13 -8.18
CA ASP A 53 9.29 29.18 -8.90
C ASP A 53 10.44 29.72 -8.03
N GLY A 54 11.63 29.86 -8.61
CA GLY A 54 12.78 30.46 -7.92
C GLY A 54 14.14 29.88 -8.33
N PRO A 55 15.23 30.41 -7.77
CA PRO A 55 16.59 29.98 -8.11
C PRO A 55 16.94 28.57 -7.59
N PHE A 56 16.13 28.02 -6.68
CA PHE A 56 16.25 26.66 -6.13
C PHE A 56 14.91 25.94 -6.28
N SER A 57 14.54 25.60 -7.51
CA SER A 57 13.26 24.92 -7.79
C SER A 57 13.28 23.49 -7.27
N GLU A 58 12.63 23.28 -6.13
CA GLU A 58 12.22 21.96 -5.65
C GLU A 58 10.77 21.69 -6.10
N MET A 59 10.44 20.41 -6.29
CA MET A 59 9.07 20.01 -6.61
C MET A 59 8.28 19.82 -5.31
N GLU A 60 7.25 20.62 -5.11
CA GLU A 60 6.31 20.45 -4.00
C GLU A 60 5.39 19.27 -4.29
N ALA A 61 5.40 18.27 -3.42
CA ALA A 61 4.64 17.05 -3.60
C ALA A 61 3.17 17.25 -3.20
N CYS A 62 2.26 16.94 -4.11
CA CYS A 62 0.82 17.07 -3.88
C CYS A 62 0.32 16.08 -2.80
N GLY A 63 -0.46 16.60 -1.83
CA GLY A 63 -1.04 15.84 -0.72
C GLY A 63 -1.87 14.61 -1.14
N CYS A 64 -2.32 14.58 -2.40
CA CYS A 64 -3.03 13.43 -2.97
C CYS A 64 -2.24 12.10 -2.89
N TRP A 65 -0.92 12.16 -2.73
CA TRP A 65 -0.06 11.00 -2.48
C TRP A 65 1.01 11.26 -1.40
N SER A 66 1.51 12.49 -1.25
CA SER A 66 2.61 12.81 -0.32
C SER A 66 2.23 12.73 1.16
N GLU A 67 0.98 13.06 1.49
CA GLU A 67 0.46 12.96 2.87
C GLU A 67 0.13 11.52 3.27
N ARG A 68 0.16 10.57 2.33
CA ARG A 68 -0.18 9.17 2.60
C ARG A 68 1.07 8.40 3.05
N ARG A 69 0.97 7.70 4.17
CA ARG A 69 2.09 6.94 4.76
C ARG A 69 2.27 5.57 4.13
N GLU A 70 3.47 5.25 3.65
CA GLU A 70 3.81 3.86 3.30
C GLU A 70 3.57 2.93 4.50
N LEU A 71 2.88 1.80 4.27
CA LEU A 71 2.67 0.78 5.29
C LEU A 71 3.47 -0.46 4.93
N ARG A 72 4.25 -0.95 5.91
CA ARG A 72 5.09 -2.13 5.77
C ARG A 72 4.77 -3.13 6.87
N ILE A 73 4.22 -4.27 6.48
CA ILE A 73 3.90 -5.37 7.39
C ILE A 73 4.95 -6.45 7.19
N ARG A 74 5.66 -6.81 8.26
CA ARG A 74 6.58 -7.96 8.24
C ARG A 74 5.77 -9.23 8.44
N LEU A 75 5.87 -10.16 7.49
CA LEU A 75 5.33 -11.50 7.65
C LEU A 75 6.42 -12.32 8.32
N LEU A 76 6.31 -12.46 9.65
CA LEU A 76 7.19 -13.37 10.38
C LEU A 76 6.88 -14.80 9.91
N PRO A 77 7.91 -15.64 9.70
CA PRO A 77 7.67 -17.05 9.49
C PRO A 77 6.91 -17.60 10.70
N VAL A 78 5.82 -18.32 10.43
CA VAL A 78 5.19 -19.15 11.45
C VAL A 78 6.27 -20.12 11.93
N PRO A 79 6.64 -20.15 13.23
CA PRO A 79 7.56 -21.18 13.71
C PRO A 79 6.96 -22.53 13.34
N ALA A 80 7.77 -23.42 12.75
CA ALA A 80 7.36 -24.78 12.48
C ALA A 80 6.75 -25.33 13.78
N TRP A 81 5.48 -25.70 13.74
CA TRP A 81 4.86 -26.40 14.85
C TRP A 81 5.73 -27.63 15.16
N PRO A 82 5.92 -27.99 16.43
CA PRO A 82 6.66 -29.20 16.75
C PRO A 82 5.83 -30.40 16.29
N ASP A 83 6.15 -30.92 15.10
CA ASP A 83 5.61 -32.16 14.53
C ASP A 83 6.25 -33.41 15.16
N GLU A 84 6.49 -33.40 16.48
CA GLU A 84 6.90 -34.62 17.18
C GLU A 84 6.38 -34.63 18.63
N PRO A 85 5.42 -35.53 18.96
CA PRO A 85 5.16 -35.89 20.35
C PRO A 85 6.41 -36.54 20.94
N PRO A 86 6.77 -36.27 22.21
CA PRO A 86 7.84 -36.99 22.86
C PRO A 86 7.41 -38.46 22.96
N PHE A 87 8.18 -39.33 22.30
CA PHE A 87 8.13 -40.77 22.55
C PHE A 87 8.56 -41.08 23.98
#